data_AF-A0A936UFV6-F1
#
_entry.id   AF-A0A936UFV6-F1
#
_cell.length_a   1.000
_cell.length_b   1.000
_cell.length_c   1.000
_cell.angle_alpha   90.00
_cell.angle_beta   90.00
_cell.angle_gamma   90.00
#
_symmetry.space_group_name_H-M   'P 1'
#
loop_
_entity.id
_entity.type
_entity.pdbx_description
1 polymer ?
#
loop_
_entity_poly.entity_id
_entity_poly.type
_entity_poly.pdbx_seq_one_letter_code
_entity_poly.pdbx_strand_id
1 'polypeptide(L)'
;MALVVLLAAVSSPADAATKKRRTKKKAAPIPEVPRPHDPFQVTFPSSDGVKLVATWKPSPAGASAPAVLLLHAFSRERRELADLADELTARGFSTLALDLRGHGESVWKGGARMGTSPSLQSSPSGFPRDVEAACAWLRGRSSRLAVVGFSLSGNLAALATATGWAESAVAVSPNAERFEQLAGTRPKTPRGLLVVASEKDPGRAESAQALDAVGREPKATALYSGTAHALELLREEPAARAATIEWLEARLGPVAPPPAPVATIPVPQPSLTPSEAPAPGGEFR
;
A
#
# COMPACT_ATOMS: atom_id res chain seq x y z
N MET A 1 -46.15 -29.09 -79.66
CA MET A 1 -46.56 -27.92 -78.86
C MET A 1 -45.47 -27.67 -77.83
N ALA A 2 -44.75 -26.55 -77.99
CA ALA A 2 -43.69 -26.13 -77.07
C ALA A 2 -44.32 -25.43 -75.86
N LEU A 3 -43.85 -25.72 -74.66
CA LEU A 3 -44.10 -24.89 -73.48
C LEU A 3 -42.77 -24.62 -72.77
N VAL A 4 -42.34 -23.37 -72.94
CA VAL A 4 -41.25 -22.70 -72.22
C VAL A 4 -41.73 -22.44 -70.80
N VAL A 5 -40.93 -22.79 -69.78
CA VAL A 5 -41.08 -22.23 -68.44
C VAL A 5 -39.72 -21.67 -68.00
N LEU A 6 -39.77 -20.37 -67.75
CA LEU A 6 -38.69 -19.44 -67.49
C LEU A 6 -38.22 -19.58 -66.02
N LEU A 7 -36.92 -19.76 -65.78
CA LEU A 7 -36.32 -19.62 -64.45
C LEU A 7 -36.23 -18.12 -64.10
N ALA A 8 -36.93 -17.69 -63.06
CA ALA A 8 -36.73 -16.38 -62.45
C ALA A 8 -35.79 -16.51 -61.24
N ALA A 9 -34.57 -15.98 -61.37
CA ALA A 9 -33.64 -15.80 -60.27
C ALA A 9 -34.05 -14.56 -59.47
N VAL A 10 -34.33 -14.73 -58.18
CA VAL A 10 -34.66 -13.63 -57.26
C VAL A 10 -33.41 -13.32 -56.44
N SER A 11 -32.76 -12.20 -56.74
CA SER A 11 -31.64 -11.66 -55.97
C SER A 11 -32.16 -10.88 -54.76
N SER A 12 -31.78 -11.27 -53.54
CA SER A 12 -32.06 -10.49 -52.33
C SER A 12 -31.10 -9.28 -52.23
N PRO A 13 -31.59 -8.08 -51.84
CA PRO A 13 -30.74 -6.92 -51.64
C PRO A 13 -29.97 -7.01 -50.31
N ALA A 14 -28.72 -6.56 -50.35
CA ALA A 14 -27.82 -6.46 -49.20
C ALA A 14 -28.30 -5.35 -48.24
N ASP A 15 -28.54 -5.74 -46.99
CA ASP A 15 -28.89 -4.81 -45.91
C ASP A 15 -27.64 -4.06 -45.43
N ALA A 16 -27.59 -2.75 -45.69
CA ALA A 16 -26.53 -1.86 -45.27
C ALA A 16 -26.69 -1.54 -43.77
N ALA A 17 -26.08 -2.35 -42.91
CA ALA A 17 -26.05 -2.10 -41.47
C ALA A 17 -25.17 -0.88 -41.13
N THR A 18 -25.82 0.25 -40.85
CA THR A 18 -25.20 1.47 -40.35
C THR A 18 -24.66 1.26 -38.92
N LYS A 19 -23.34 1.18 -38.77
CA LYS A 19 -22.66 1.20 -37.45
C LYS A 19 -22.93 2.55 -36.75
N LYS A 20 -23.91 2.58 -35.85
CA LYS A 20 -24.05 3.68 -34.87
C LYS A 20 -22.83 3.69 -33.97
N ARG A 21 -21.97 4.71 -34.14
CA ARG A 21 -20.83 5.01 -33.28
C ARG A 21 -21.36 5.31 -31.88
N ARG A 22 -21.35 4.32 -30.97
CA ARG A 22 -21.63 4.56 -29.53
C ARG A 22 -20.59 5.56 -29.04
N THR A 23 -21.00 6.81 -28.87
CA THR A 23 -20.24 7.82 -28.16
C THR A 23 -19.97 7.28 -26.76
N LYS A 24 -18.70 6.97 -26.45
CA LYS A 24 -18.28 6.63 -25.09
C LYS A 24 -18.61 7.84 -24.22
N LYS A 25 -19.71 7.74 -23.47
CA LYS A 25 -20.09 8.74 -22.45
C LYS A 25 -18.90 8.85 -21.51
N LYS A 26 -18.27 10.03 -21.45
CA LYS A 26 -17.16 10.32 -20.53
C LYS A 26 -17.66 9.95 -19.13
N ALA A 27 -17.03 8.97 -18.50
CA ALA A 27 -17.42 8.53 -17.16
C ALA A 27 -17.45 9.77 -16.26
N ALA A 28 -18.54 9.93 -15.49
CA ALA A 28 -18.65 11.03 -14.55
C ALA A 28 -17.45 11.01 -13.59
N PRO A 29 -16.89 12.17 -13.21
CA PRO A 29 -15.83 12.21 -12.20
C PRO A 29 -16.32 11.48 -10.95
N ILE A 30 -15.58 10.47 -10.50
CA ILE A 30 -15.86 9.82 -9.22
C ILE A 30 -15.69 10.92 -8.16
N PRO A 31 -16.73 11.24 -7.37
CA PRO A 31 -16.64 12.28 -6.36
C PRO A 31 -15.47 11.97 -5.45
N GLU A 32 -14.58 12.95 -5.30
CA GLU A 32 -13.40 12.82 -4.47
C GLU A 32 -13.84 13.03 -3.02
N VAL A 33 -13.72 12.00 -2.19
CA VAL A 33 -13.92 12.13 -0.75
C VAL A 33 -12.82 13.08 -0.26
N PRO A 34 -13.16 14.23 0.38
CA PRO A 34 -12.15 15.13 0.92
C PRO A 34 -11.26 14.36 1.89
N ARG A 35 -9.95 14.33 1.62
CA ARG A 35 -8.99 13.66 2.48
C ARG A 35 -8.24 14.69 3.32
N PRO A 36 -7.90 14.37 4.57
CA PRO A 36 -6.99 15.20 5.34
C PRO A 36 -5.67 15.40 4.58
N HIS A 37 -5.14 16.61 4.66
CA HIS A 37 -3.81 16.92 4.16
C HIS A 37 -2.78 16.00 4.84
N ASP A 38 -1.92 15.38 4.04
CA ASP A 38 -0.85 14.52 4.52
C ASP A 38 0.50 15.23 4.31
N PRO A 39 1.09 15.83 5.36
CA PRO A 39 2.35 16.55 5.23
C PRO A 39 3.54 15.63 4.94
N PHE A 40 3.37 14.31 5.07
CA PHE A 40 4.38 13.30 4.80
C PHE A 40 4.17 12.61 3.44
N GLN A 41 3.30 13.17 2.59
CA GLN A 41 3.01 12.59 1.28
C GLN A 41 4.26 12.60 0.38
N VAL A 42 4.54 11.45 -0.23
CA VAL A 42 5.53 11.30 -1.30
C VAL A 42 4.89 10.61 -2.49
N THR A 43 5.48 10.81 -3.67
CA THR A 43 5.02 10.14 -4.89
C THR A 43 6.19 9.61 -5.72
N PHE A 44 5.98 8.49 -6.39
CA PHE A 44 6.96 7.87 -7.28
C PHE A 44 6.25 7.00 -8.34
N PRO A 45 6.85 6.79 -9.52
CA PRO A 45 6.23 5.98 -10.55
C PRO A 45 6.48 4.48 -10.32
N SER A 46 5.49 3.65 -10.66
CA SER A 46 5.72 2.22 -10.94
C SER A 46 6.31 2.02 -12.34
N SER A 47 6.81 0.82 -12.63
CA SER A 47 7.46 0.50 -13.92
C SER A 47 6.54 0.63 -15.14
N ASP A 48 5.22 0.59 -14.96
CA ASP A 48 4.23 0.84 -16.02
C ASP A 48 3.61 2.24 -15.98
N GLY A 49 4.15 3.15 -15.17
CA GLY A 49 3.78 4.57 -15.17
C GLY A 49 2.55 4.94 -14.33
N VAL A 50 2.13 4.07 -13.41
CA VAL A 50 1.19 4.49 -12.33
C VAL A 50 1.94 5.42 -11.39
N LYS A 51 1.38 6.61 -11.12
CA LYS A 51 1.86 7.51 -10.06
C LYS A 51 1.39 6.95 -8.72
N LEU A 52 2.31 6.38 -7.96
CA LEU A 52 2.06 5.86 -6.63
C LEU A 52 2.16 6.99 -5.61
N VAL A 53 1.25 6.99 -4.65
CA VAL A 53 1.17 7.94 -3.54
C VAL A 53 1.34 7.18 -2.23
N ALA A 54 2.16 7.71 -1.34
CA ALA A 54 2.46 7.10 -0.06
C ALA A 54 2.67 8.15 1.03
N THR A 55 2.57 7.73 2.28
CA THR A 55 2.97 8.50 3.47
C THR A 55 4.34 8.01 3.92
N TRP A 56 5.35 8.88 3.96
CA TRP A 56 6.70 8.55 4.39
C TRP A 56 7.05 9.19 5.73
N LYS A 57 7.19 8.38 6.78
CA LYS A 57 7.65 8.82 8.09
C LYS A 57 9.10 8.34 8.31
N PRO A 58 10.12 9.18 8.09
CA PRO A 58 11.50 8.80 8.32
C PRO A 58 11.80 8.71 9.82
N SER A 59 12.62 7.73 10.19
CA SER A 59 13.22 7.68 11.52
C SER A 59 14.29 8.78 11.68
N PRO A 60 14.44 9.37 12.88
CA PRO A 60 15.53 10.31 13.17
C PRO A 60 16.94 9.71 12.99
N ALA A 61 17.08 8.38 13.05
CA ALA A 61 18.33 7.69 12.76
C ALA A 61 18.69 7.67 11.25
N GLY A 62 17.85 8.29 10.40
CA GLY A 62 18.12 8.47 8.98
C GLY A 62 18.30 7.15 8.23
N ALA A 63 19.26 7.12 7.29
CA ALA A 63 19.48 5.96 6.42
C ALA A 63 19.97 4.68 7.13
N SER A 64 20.41 4.81 8.38
CA SER A 64 20.78 3.66 9.21
C SER A 64 19.57 2.91 9.77
N ALA A 65 18.41 3.57 9.86
CA ALA A 65 17.19 2.97 10.35
C ALA A 65 16.66 1.92 9.36
N PRO A 66 16.17 0.76 9.84
CA PRO A 66 15.41 -0.13 8.99
C PRO A 66 14.10 0.53 8.55
N ALA A 67 13.60 0.16 7.38
CA ALA A 67 12.34 0.68 6.86
C ALA A 67 11.30 -0.42 6.67
N VAL A 68 10.05 -0.09 6.94
CA VAL A 68 8.89 -0.98 6.79
C VAL A 68 7.94 -0.40 5.76
N LEU A 69 7.70 -1.14 4.68
CA LEU A 69 6.64 -0.88 3.72
C LEU A 69 5.32 -1.44 4.28
N LEU A 70 4.33 -0.58 4.44
CA LEU A 70 3.00 -0.93 4.93
C LEU A 70 2.01 -0.94 3.75
N LEU A 71 1.36 -2.07 3.53
CA LEU A 71 0.43 -2.28 2.41
C LEU A 71 -0.98 -2.58 2.92
N HIS A 72 -1.96 -1.80 2.50
CA HIS A 72 -3.35 -1.95 2.95
C HIS A 72 -4.05 -3.17 2.30
N ALA A 73 -5.21 -3.56 2.84
CA ALA A 73 -6.06 -4.60 2.25
C ALA A 73 -6.82 -4.09 1.01
N PHE A 74 -7.38 -4.98 0.18
CA PHE A 74 -8.13 -4.54 -1.01
C PHE A 74 -9.31 -3.63 -0.62
N SER A 75 -9.61 -2.64 -1.47
CA SER A 75 -10.62 -1.59 -1.22
C SER A 75 -10.34 -0.69 0.00
N ARG A 76 -9.14 -0.76 0.59
CA ARG A 76 -8.67 0.14 1.66
C ARG A 76 -7.66 1.16 1.13
N GLU A 77 -7.09 1.95 2.02
CA GLU A 77 -6.05 2.94 1.70
C GLU A 77 -4.98 3.00 2.81
N ARG A 78 -3.87 3.67 2.52
CA ARG A 78 -2.72 3.80 3.41
C ARG A 78 -3.03 4.47 4.76
N ARG A 79 -4.03 5.37 4.83
CA ARG A 79 -4.34 6.12 6.08
C ARG A 79 -4.90 5.24 7.19
N GLU A 80 -5.52 4.10 6.85
CA GLU A 80 -5.95 3.13 7.87
C GLU A 80 -4.76 2.52 8.65
N LEU A 81 -3.55 2.63 8.11
CA LEU A 81 -2.31 2.10 8.70
C LEU A 81 -1.56 3.15 9.55
N ALA A 82 -2.12 4.35 9.74
CA ALA A 82 -1.44 5.45 10.43
C ALA A 82 -0.98 5.07 11.85
N ASP A 83 -1.86 4.43 12.63
CA ASP A 83 -1.55 4.04 14.01
C ASP A 83 -0.41 3.02 14.09
N LEU A 84 -0.40 2.04 13.18
CA LEU A 84 0.71 1.07 13.08
C LEU A 84 2.00 1.75 12.62
N ALA A 85 1.90 2.69 11.67
CA ALA A 85 3.05 3.45 11.20
C ALA A 85 3.67 4.31 12.32
N ASP A 86 2.84 4.95 13.14
CA ASP A 86 3.28 5.78 14.27
C ASP A 86 3.96 4.94 15.35
N GLU A 87 3.41 3.78 15.69
CA GLU A 87 4.06 2.89 16.65
C GLU A 87 5.41 2.38 16.16
N LEU A 88 5.49 1.92 14.90
CA LEU A 88 6.76 1.48 14.32
C LEU A 88 7.77 2.64 14.26
N THR A 89 7.31 3.86 13.97
CA THR A 89 8.17 5.05 13.98
C THR A 89 8.68 5.37 15.40
N ALA A 90 7.83 5.23 16.42
CA ALA A 90 8.22 5.40 17.82
C ALA A 90 9.25 4.33 18.27
N ARG A 91 9.25 3.16 17.63
CA ARG A 91 10.26 2.10 17.80
C ARG A 91 11.50 2.29 16.92
N GLY A 92 11.58 3.41 16.19
CA GLY A 92 12.74 3.80 15.41
C GLY A 92 12.74 3.33 13.95
N PHE A 93 11.73 2.58 13.48
CA PHE A 93 11.62 2.22 12.07
C PHE A 93 11.26 3.45 11.24
N SER A 94 11.77 3.52 10.01
CA SER A 94 11.13 4.39 9.01
C SER A 94 9.94 3.66 8.40
N THR A 95 8.84 4.34 8.12
CA THR A 95 7.64 3.70 7.56
C THR A 95 7.18 4.35 6.27
N LEU A 96 6.80 3.52 5.30
CA LEU A 96 6.18 3.96 4.05
C LEU A 96 4.83 3.27 3.91
N ALA A 97 3.73 3.99 4.15
CA ALA A 97 2.39 3.48 3.92
C ALA A 97 1.94 3.82 2.49
N LEU A 98 1.76 2.80 1.65
CA LEU A 98 1.53 2.94 0.21
C LEU A 98 0.05 2.77 -0.13
N ASP A 99 -0.49 3.67 -0.95
CA ASP A 99 -1.72 3.40 -1.70
C ASP A 99 -1.37 2.53 -2.91
N LEU A 100 -1.88 1.31 -2.97
CA LEU A 100 -1.74 0.46 -4.14
C LEU A 100 -2.49 1.04 -5.34
N ARG A 101 -2.09 0.69 -6.57
CA ARG A 101 -2.71 1.23 -7.79
C ARG A 101 -4.24 1.13 -7.76
N GLY A 102 -4.89 2.21 -8.18
CA GLY A 102 -6.34 2.35 -8.17
C GLY A 102 -6.98 2.61 -6.81
N HIS A 103 -6.23 2.52 -5.70
CA HIS A 103 -6.69 2.81 -4.35
C HIS A 103 -6.18 4.18 -3.89
N GLY A 104 -6.80 4.70 -2.83
CA GLY A 104 -6.36 5.95 -2.20
C GLY A 104 -6.15 7.06 -3.22
N GLU A 105 -4.95 7.63 -3.25
CA GLU A 105 -4.54 8.67 -4.19
C GLU A 105 -3.70 8.15 -5.39
N SER A 106 -3.38 6.85 -5.43
CA SER A 106 -2.67 6.17 -6.53
C SER A 106 -3.58 5.88 -7.73
N VAL A 107 -4.30 6.89 -8.19
CA VAL A 107 -5.38 6.78 -9.19
C VAL A 107 -5.02 7.34 -10.56
N TRP A 108 -3.73 7.55 -10.85
CA TRP A 108 -3.27 8.15 -12.09
C TRP A 108 -2.23 7.29 -12.80
N LYS A 109 -2.43 7.04 -14.10
CA LYS A 109 -1.46 6.35 -14.98
C LYS A 109 -1.37 7.09 -16.31
N GLY A 110 -0.19 7.62 -16.64
CA GLY A 110 0.03 8.35 -17.90
C GLY A 110 -0.95 9.52 -18.13
N GLY A 111 -1.33 10.24 -17.07
CA GLY A 111 -2.29 11.34 -17.13
C GLY A 111 -3.77 10.93 -17.21
N ALA A 112 -4.06 9.62 -17.32
CA ALA A 112 -5.42 9.11 -17.24
C ALA A 112 -5.76 8.64 -15.82
N ARG A 113 -6.97 8.94 -15.36
CA ARG A 113 -7.48 8.43 -14.08
C ARG A 113 -7.80 6.95 -14.23
N MET A 114 -7.36 6.15 -13.27
CA MET A 114 -7.65 4.72 -13.16
C MET A 114 -8.40 4.43 -11.84
N GLY A 115 -9.23 3.39 -11.86
CA GLY A 115 -9.90 2.88 -10.67
C GLY A 115 -9.36 1.53 -10.25
N THR A 116 -9.86 1.01 -9.13
CA THR A 116 -9.66 -0.38 -8.73
C THR A 116 -10.38 -1.32 -9.70
N SER A 117 -9.84 -2.53 -9.86
CA SER A 117 -10.49 -3.62 -10.60
C SER A 117 -10.26 -4.93 -9.86
N PRO A 118 -11.29 -5.80 -9.72
CA PRO A 118 -11.12 -7.13 -9.12
C PRO A 118 -10.04 -7.97 -9.81
N SER A 119 -9.84 -7.79 -11.12
CA SER A 119 -8.80 -8.49 -11.90
C SER A 119 -7.38 -8.21 -11.42
N LEU A 120 -7.14 -7.09 -10.72
CA LEU A 120 -5.82 -6.77 -10.19
C LEU A 120 -5.41 -7.72 -9.06
N GLN A 121 -6.37 -8.35 -8.36
CA GLN A 121 -6.10 -9.25 -7.23
C GLN A 121 -5.39 -10.56 -7.64
N SER A 122 -5.42 -10.89 -8.92
CA SER A 122 -4.78 -12.08 -9.50
C SER A 122 -3.80 -11.73 -10.63
N SER A 123 -3.54 -10.44 -10.87
CA SER A 123 -2.69 -10.01 -11.99
C SER A 123 -1.23 -9.90 -11.57
N PRO A 124 -0.32 -10.73 -12.13
CA PRO A 124 1.10 -10.61 -11.83
C PRO A 124 1.74 -9.34 -12.37
N SER A 125 1.06 -8.62 -13.28
CA SER A 125 1.47 -7.32 -13.80
C SER A 125 0.75 -6.13 -13.15
N GLY A 126 -0.06 -6.38 -12.11
CA GLY A 126 -0.76 -5.36 -11.32
C GLY A 126 0.06 -4.95 -10.10
N PHE A 127 -0.48 -5.22 -8.90
CA PHE A 127 0.11 -4.82 -7.62
C PHE A 127 1.57 -5.22 -7.39
N PRO A 128 2.10 -6.34 -7.91
CA PRO A 128 3.52 -6.65 -7.74
C PRO A 128 4.47 -5.54 -8.23
N ARG A 129 4.09 -4.80 -9.30
CA ARG A 129 4.88 -3.66 -9.79
C ARG A 129 4.89 -2.47 -8.84
N ASP A 130 3.84 -2.32 -8.04
CA ASP A 130 3.76 -1.24 -7.05
C ASP A 130 4.68 -1.52 -5.87
N VAL A 131 4.70 -2.78 -5.42
CA VAL A 131 5.55 -3.24 -4.32
C VAL A 131 7.02 -3.22 -4.73
N GLU A 132 7.35 -3.69 -5.94
CA GLU A 132 8.70 -3.58 -6.50
C GLU A 132 9.18 -2.11 -6.53
N ALA A 133 8.35 -1.19 -7.02
CA ALA A 133 8.69 0.23 -7.08
C ALA A 133 8.86 0.86 -5.68
N ALA A 134 8.00 0.50 -4.73
CA ALA A 134 8.09 1.00 -3.37
C ALA A 134 9.32 0.46 -2.63
N CYS A 135 9.64 -0.82 -2.78
CA CYS A 135 10.88 -1.41 -2.26
C CYS A 135 12.11 -0.73 -2.87
N ALA A 136 12.13 -0.50 -4.19
CA ALA A 136 13.23 0.21 -4.84
C ALA A 136 13.38 1.66 -4.34
N TRP A 137 12.27 2.37 -4.14
CA TRP A 137 12.28 3.71 -3.56
C TRP A 137 12.83 3.74 -2.13
N LEU A 138 12.49 2.72 -1.33
CA LEU A 138 13.00 2.53 0.03
C LEU A 138 14.47 2.13 0.08
N ARG A 139 14.98 1.34 -0.87
CA ARG A 139 16.41 0.95 -0.94
C ARG A 139 17.34 2.16 -1.04
N GLY A 140 16.90 3.25 -1.67
CA GLY A 140 17.65 4.51 -1.68
C GLY A 140 17.69 5.24 -0.33
N ARG A 141 16.98 4.75 0.69
CA ARG A 141 16.79 5.39 1.99
C ARG A 141 17.04 4.47 3.18
N SER A 142 17.11 3.16 2.98
CA SER A 142 17.42 2.17 4.00
C SER A 142 18.00 0.90 3.39
N SER A 143 18.99 0.32 4.05
CA SER A 143 19.61 -0.94 3.64
C SER A 143 18.88 -2.18 4.13
N ARG A 144 17.93 -2.03 5.07
CA ARG A 144 17.18 -3.13 5.72
C ARG A 144 15.69 -2.89 5.59
N LEU A 145 15.00 -3.70 4.80
CA LEU A 145 13.61 -3.51 4.46
C LEU A 145 12.75 -4.70 4.91
N ALA A 146 11.58 -4.39 5.47
CA ALA A 146 10.50 -5.36 5.58
C ALA A 146 9.21 -4.87 4.93
N VAL A 147 8.31 -5.81 4.65
CA VAL A 147 6.96 -5.52 4.16
C VAL A 147 5.94 -6.10 5.12
N VAL A 148 4.98 -5.28 5.55
CA VAL A 148 3.78 -5.75 6.26
C VAL A 148 2.59 -5.56 5.34
N GLY A 149 1.86 -6.64 5.08
CA GLY A 149 0.70 -6.62 4.19
C GLY A 149 -0.51 -7.32 4.79
N PHE A 150 -1.69 -6.84 4.43
CA PHE A 150 -2.97 -7.30 4.97
C PHE A 150 -3.86 -7.87 3.86
N SER A 151 -4.44 -9.05 4.09
CA SER A 151 -5.34 -9.74 3.16
C SER A 151 -4.66 -9.93 1.79
N LEU A 152 -5.20 -9.29 0.73
CA LEU A 152 -4.58 -9.25 -0.59
C LEU A 152 -3.09 -8.91 -0.56
N SER A 153 -2.70 -7.89 0.21
CA SER A 153 -1.32 -7.43 0.23
C SER A 153 -0.43 -8.26 1.17
N GLY A 154 -1.01 -9.13 2.01
CA GLY A 154 -0.24 -10.17 2.70
C GLY A 154 0.42 -11.13 1.70
N ASN A 155 -0.25 -11.42 0.58
CA ASN A 155 0.34 -12.17 -0.52
C ASN A 155 1.50 -11.42 -1.18
N LEU A 156 1.39 -10.09 -1.29
CA LEU A 156 2.44 -9.26 -1.85
C LEU A 156 3.65 -9.14 -0.91
N ALA A 157 3.41 -9.16 0.41
CA ALA A 157 4.47 -9.20 1.41
C ALA A 157 5.26 -10.53 1.32
N ALA A 158 4.57 -11.66 1.21
CA ALA A 158 5.19 -12.95 0.92
C ALA A 158 5.98 -12.91 -0.41
N LEU A 159 5.39 -12.34 -1.47
CA LEU A 159 6.06 -12.20 -2.76
C LEU A 159 7.33 -11.34 -2.68
N ALA A 160 7.31 -10.25 -1.91
CA ALA A 160 8.45 -9.34 -1.78
C ALA A 160 9.69 -10.04 -1.20
N THR A 161 9.52 -11.01 -0.32
CA THR A 161 10.64 -11.80 0.20
C THR A 161 11.04 -12.92 -0.75
N ALA A 162 10.08 -13.56 -1.43
CA ALA A 162 10.37 -14.58 -2.42
C ALA A 162 11.22 -14.06 -3.58
N THR A 163 10.99 -12.81 -4.00
CA THR A 163 11.73 -12.12 -5.07
C THR A 163 13.01 -11.43 -4.59
N GLY A 164 13.23 -11.32 -3.28
CA GLY A 164 14.37 -10.60 -2.72
C GLY A 164 14.23 -9.07 -2.73
N TRP A 165 13.03 -8.51 -2.96
CA TRP A 165 12.80 -7.07 -2.85
C TRP A 165 12.95 -6.57 -1.40
N ALA A 166 12.61 -7.41 -0.42
CA ALA A 166 12.76 -7.15 1.01
C ALA A 166 13.38 -8.35 1.75
N GLU A 167 14.07 -8.09 2.85
CA GLU A 167 14.71 -9.11 3.69
C GLU A 167 13.71 -9.89 4.56
N SER A 168 12.60 -9.25 4.92
CA SER A 168 11.60 -9.80 5.84
C SER A 168 10.19 -9.36 5.48
N ALA A 169 9.19 -10.13 5.88
CA ALA A 169 7.80 -9.77 5.73
C ALA A 169 6.91 -10.32 6.84
N VAL A 170 5.79 -9.64 7.04
CA VAL A 170 4.64 -10.13 7.81
C VAL A 170 3.43 -10.15 6.88
N ALA A 171 2.87 -11.33 6.66
CA ALA A 171 1.68 -11.54 5.86
C ALA A 171 0.48 -11.83 6.77
N VAL A 172 -0.42 -10.86 6.90
CA VAL A 172 -1.61 -10.96 7.76
C VAL A 172 -2.82 -11.36 6.93
N SER A 173 -3.52 -12.43 7.33
CA SER A 173 -4.64 -13.05 6.62
C SER A 173 -4.37 -13.30 5.11
N PRO A 174 -3.23 -13.89 4.69
CA PRO A 174 -2.95 -14.11 3.27
C PRO A 174 -3.81 -15.21 2.65
N ASN A 175 -3.80 -15.28 1.32
CA ASN A 175 -4.43 -16.32 0.52
C ASN A 175 -3.41 -16.92 -0.47
N ALA A 176 -3.01 -18.17 -0.23
CA ALA A 176 -1.93 -18.85 -0.95
C ALA A 176 -2.24 -19.02 -2.45
N GLU A 177 -3.51 -19.23 -2.82
CA GLU A 177 -3.91 -19.28 -4.23
C GLU A 177 -3.71 -17.92 -4.93
N ARG A 178 -4.05 -16.83 -4.25
CA ARG A 178 -3.79 -15.47 -4.76
C ARG A 178 -2.31 -15.15 -4.80
N PHE A 179 -1.52 -15.61 -3.83
CA PHE A 179 -0.06 -15.53 -3.88
C PHE A 179 0.49 -16.18 -5.15
N GLU A 180 0.08 -17.40 -5.48
CA GLU A 180 0.48 -18.10 -6.70
C GLU A 180 0.18 -17.31 -7.98
N GLN A 181 -1.02 -16.74 -8.06
CA GLN A 181 -1.48 -15.94 -9.20
C GLN A 181 -0.70 -14.62 -9.32
N LEU A 182 -0.49 -13.90 -8.21
CA LEU A 182 0.24 -12.63 -8.16
C LEU A 182 1.74 -12.82 -8.45
N ALA A 183 2.32 -13.93 -8.01
CA ALA A 183 3.70 -14.27 -8.32
C ALA A 183 3.90 -14.47 -9.83
N GLY A 184 2.97 -15.17 -10.50
CA GLY A 184 3.09 -15.51 -11.91
C GLY A 184 4.33 -16.38 -12.16
N THR A 185 5.28 -15.86 -12.95
CA THR A 185 6.56 -16.53 -13.24
C THR A 185 7.69 -16.15 -12.28
N ARG A 186 7.43 -15.27 -11.30
CA ARG A 186 8.43 -14.88 -10.29
C ARG A 186 8.71 -16.04 -9.33
N PRO A 187 9.83 -16.01 -8.58
CA PRO A 187 10.06 -16.94 -7.48
C PRO A 187 8.91 -16.96 -6.48
N LYS A 188 8.62 -18.14 -5.94
CA LYS A 188 7.45 -18.43 -5.08
C LYS A 188 7.83 -19.01 -3.73
N THR A 189 9.10 -18.91 -3.37
CA THR A 189 9.67 -19.49 -2.17
C THR A 189 10.07 -18.35 -1.23
N PRO A 190 9.14 -17.86 -0.39
CA PRO A 190 9.42 -16.77 0.53
C PRO A 190 10.45 -17.19 1.59
N ARG A 191 11.20 -16.22 2.11
CA ARG A 191 12.18 -16.39 3.20
C ARG A 191 12.08 -15.17 4.11
N GLY A 192 12.23 -15.34 5.43
CA GLY A 192 12.02 -14.22 6.34
C GLY A 192 10.56 -13.84 6.42
N LEU A 193 9.65 -14.81 6.40
CA LEU A 193 8.21 -14.59 6.41
C LEU A 193 7.61 -15.03 7.74
N LEU A 194 6.90 -14.12 8.40
CA LEU A 194 5.90 -14.45 9.40
C LEU A 194 4.51 -14.43 8.74
N VAL A 195 3.75 -15.50 8.90
CA VAL A 195 2.33 -15.55 8.53
C VAL A 195 1.46 -15.43 9.77
N VAL A 196 0.53 -14.48 9.77
CA VAL A 196 -0.40 -14.22 10.88
C VAL A 196 -1.82 -14.41 10.37
N ALA A 197 -2.62 -15.25 11.04
CA ALA A 197 -4.00 -15.50 10.63
C ALA A 197 -4.89 -15.88 11.81
N SER A 198 -6.20 -15.67 11.65
CA SER A 198 -7.19 -16.21 12.59
C SER A 198 -7.64 -17.60 12.17
N GLU A 199 -7.83 -18.50 13.14
CA GLU A 199 -8.20 -19.90 12.92
C GLU A 199 -9.56 -20.05 12.22
N LYS A 200 -10.51 -19.15 12.48
CA LYS A 200 -11.87 -19.18 11.90
C LYS A 200 -12.08 -18.11 10.82
N ASP A 201 -11.03 -17.42 10.38
CA ASP A 201 -11.07 -16.56 9.19
C ASP A 201 -11.05 -17.47 7.94
N PRO A 202 -12.13 -17.50 7.12
CA PRO A 202 -12.33 -18.55 6.13
C PRO A 202 -11.14 -18.77 5.17
N GLY A 203 -10.55 -19.97 5.26
CA GLY A 203 -9.44 -20.40 4.39
C GLY A 203 -8.09 -19.76 4.72
N ARG A 204 -7.94 -19.04 5.84
CA ARG A 204 -6.67 -18.38 6.20
C ARG A 204 -5.73 -19.28 6.99
N ALA A 205 -6.23 -20.17 7.84
CA ALA A 205 -5.39 -21.13 8.55
C ALA A 205 -4.71 -22.10 7.55
N GLU A 206 -5.47 -22.63 6.60
CA GLU A 206 -4.97 -23.50 5.53
C GLU A 206 -4.01 -22.74 4.61
N SER A 207 -4.33 -21.48 4.29
CA SER A 207 -3.43 -20.63 3.52
C SER A 207 -2.12 -20.35 4.26
N ALA A 208 -2.15 -20.17 5.58
CA ALA A 208 -0.96 -19.95 6.38
C ALA A 208 -0.07 -21.18 6.37
N GLN A 209 -0.66 -22.36 6.58
CA GLN A 209 0.04 -23.65 6.46
C GLN A 209 0.64 -23.86 5.06
N ALA A 210 -0.09 -23.51 3.99
CA ALA A 210 0.39 -23.63 2.62
C ALA A 210 1.60 -22.71 2.34
N LEU A 211 1.57 -21.47 2.82
CA LEU A 211 2.70 -20.53 2.69
C LEU A 211 3.90 -20.95 3.54
N ASP A 212 3.65 -21.48 4.74
CA ASP A 212 4.71 -22.06 5.56
C ASP A 212 5.40 -23.22 4.84
N ALA A 213 4.63 -24.16 4.30
CA ALA A 213 5.15 -25.34 3.62
C ALA A 213 6.08 -25.01 2.43
N VAL A 214 5.76 -23.97 1.65
CA VAL A 214 6.61 -23.52 0.53
C VAL A 214 7.73 -22.57 0.96
N GLY A 215 7.66 -21.99 2.16
CA GLY A 215 8.63 -21.03 2.68
C GLY A 215 9.91 -21.67 3.19
N ARG A 216 11.00 -20.88 3.20
CA ARG A 216 12.31 -21.26 3.74
C ARG A 216 12.66 -20.49 5.01
N GLU A 217 13.47 -21.11 5.85
CA GLU A 217 13.97 -20.49 7.08
C GLU A 217 14.80 -19.22 6.80
N PRO A 218 14.67 -18.17 7.63
CA PRO A 218 13.79 -18.09 8.80
C PRO A 218 12.31 -17.90 8.41
N LYS A 219 11.39 -18.65 9.02
CA LYS A 219 9.95 -18.46 8.85
C LYS A 219 9.20 -18.75 10.15
N ALA A 220 7.97 -18.25 10.25
CA ALA A 220 7.07 -18.56 11.35
C ALA A 220 5.61 -18.45 10.92
N THR A 221 4.73 -19.17 11.62
CA THR A 221 3.28 -19.05 11.48
C THR A 221 2.68 -18.85 12.87
N ALA A 222 1.83 -17.83 13.01
CA ALA A 222 1.08 -17.53 14.22
C ALA A 222 -0.42 -17.55 13.91
N LEU A 223 -1.13 -18.51 14.53
CA LEU A 223 -2.57 -18.65 14.43
C LEU A 223 -3.22 -18.19 15.73
N TYR A 224 -4.28 -17.39 15.60
CA TYR A 224 -5.03 -16.84 16.73
C TYR A 224 -6.49 -17.27 16.64
N SER A 225 -7.13 -17.54 17.78
CA SER A 225 -8.54 -17.90 17.76
C SER A 225 -9.43 -16.75 17.29
N GLY A 226 -10.58 -17.07 16.70
CA GLY A 226 -11.56 -16.08 16.24
C GLY A 226 -11.60 -15.92 14.72
N THR A 227 -12.29 -14.88 14.26
CA THR A 227 -12.63 -14.65 12.84
C THR A 227 -12.07 -13.34 12.29
N ALA A 228 -11.28 -12.60 13.09
CA ALA A 228 -10.77 -11.30 12.71
C ALA A 228 -9.93 -11.39 11.42
N HIS A 229 -10.05 -10.38 10.55
CA HIS A 229 -9.45 -10.40 9.22
C HIS A 229 -8.59 -9.15 8.99
N ALA A 230 -7.46 -9.32 8.32
CA ALA A 230 -6.61 -8.22 7.89
C ALA A 230 -6.15 -7.34 9.08
N LEU A 231 -6.28 -6.01 8.97
CA LEU A 231 -5.85 -5.10 10.03
C LEU A 231 -6.66 -5.28 11.33
N GLU A 232 -7.91 -5.76 11.23
CA GLU A 232 -8.74 -5.98 12.41
C GLU A 232 -8.17 -7.05 13.33
N LEU A 233 -7.51 -8.07 12.77
CA LEU A 233 -6.78 -9.06 13.58
C LEU A 233 -5.73 -8.40 14.46
N LEU A 234 -4.98 -7.42 13.96
CA LEU A 234 -4.01 -6.72 14.81
C LEU A 234 -4.68 -5.75 15.80
N ARG A 235 -5.90 -5.28 15.54
CA ARG A 235 -6.62 -4.39 16.47
C ARG A 235 -7.24 -5.16 17.63
N GLU A 236 -7.83 -6.31 17.33
CA GLU A 236 -8.58 -7.12 18.30
C GLU A 236 -7.69 -8.09 19.09
N GLU A 237 -6.56 -8.53 18.52
CA GLU A 237 -5.65 -9.49 19.15
C GLU A 237 -4.28 -8.86 19.46
N PRO A 238 -4.07 -8.36 20.69
CA PRO A 238 -2.81 -7.76 21.11
C PRO A 238 -1.60 -8.68 20.89
N ALA A 239 -1.76 -9.99 21.04
CA ALA A 239 -0.66 -10.94 20.83
C ALA A 239 -0.25 -11.04 19.35
N ALA A 240 -1.19 -10.87 18.41
CA ALA A 240 -0.90 -10.83 16.97
C ALA A 240 -0.14 -9.56 16.59
N ARG A 241 -0.54 -8.43 17.19
CA ARG A 241 0.14 -7.14 17.02
C ARG A 241 1.56 -7.19 17.60
N ALA A 242 1.72 -7.74 18.80
CA ALA A 242 3.03 -7.93 19.43
C ALA A 242 3.95 -8.82 18.57
N ALA A 243 3.48 -9.99 18.13
CA ALA A 243 4.26 -10.91 17.30
C ALA A 243 4.70 -10.27 15.97
N THR A 244 3.84 -9.44 15.37
CA THR A 244 4.18 -8.67 14.16
C THR A 244 5.37 -7.73 14.40
N ILE A 245 5.38 -7.00 15.51
CA ILE A 245 6.42 -6.04 15.84
C ILE A 245 7.72 -6.76 16.25
N GLU A 246 7.62 -7.77 17.12
CA GLU A 246 8.76 -8.57 17.57
C GLU A 246 9.47 -9.25 16.39
N TRP A 247 8.71 -9.74 15.41
CA TRP A 247 9.29 -10.28 14.18
C TRP A 247 10.11 -9.24 13.41
N LEU A 248 9.58 -8.02 13.25
CA LEU A 248 10.27 -6.94 12.56
C LEU A 248 11.55 -6.54 13.31
N GLU A 249 11.48 -6.39 14.63
CA GLU A 249 12.63 -6.09 15.50
C GLU A 249 13.69 -7.20 15.43
N ALA A 250 13.28 -8.46 15.48
CA ALA A 250 14.19 -9.60 15.40
C ALA A 250 14.85 -9.76 14.02
N ARG A 251 14.17 -9.39 12.92
CA ARG A 251 14.67 -9.59 11.54
C ARG A 251 15.40 -8.41 10.97
N LEU A 252 14.99 -7.19 11.32
CA LEU A 252 15.70 -6.01 10.89
C LEU A 252 16.77 -5.60 11.90
N GLY A 253 16.75 -6.11 13.14
CA GLY A 253 17.73 -5.82 14.18
C GLY A 253 17.32 -4.65 15.08
N PRO A 254 17.99 -4.45 16.22
CA PRO A 254 17.63 -3.42 17.18
C PRO A 254 17.69 -2.05 16.51
N VAL A 255 16.67 -1.26 16.79
CA VAL A 255 16.60 0.13 16.39
C VAL A 255 16.69 0.95 17.65
N ALA A 256 17.68 1.83 17.75
CA ALA A 256 17.71 2.78 18.84
C ALA A 256 16.43 3.63 18.75
N PRO A 257 15.61 3.70 19.81
CA PRO A 257 14.45 4.56 19.80
C PRO A 257 14.90 6.01 19.55
N PRO A 258 14.06 6.83 18.91
CA PRO A 258 14.38 8.24 18.72
C PRO A 258 14.64 8.88 20.10
N PRO A 259 15.63 9.79 20.22
CA PRO A 259 15.85 10.50 21.47
C PRO A 259 14.55 11.20 21.87
N ALA A 260 14.23 11.19 23.17
CA ALA A 260 13.09 11.92 23.69
C ALA A 260 13.13 13.37 23.19
N PRO A 261 11.97 13.98 22.84
CA PRO A 261 11.94 15.38 22.43
C PRO A 261 12.63 16.20 23.53
N VAL A 262 13.71 16.88 23.16
CA VAL A 262 14.39 17.81 24.06
C VAL A 262 13.34 18.87 24.41
N ALA A 263 12.98 18.96 25.69
CA ALA A 263 12.08 20.01 26.16
C ALA A 263 12.69 21.35 25.72
N THR A 264 12.02 22.02 24.78
CA THR A 264 12.39 23.38 24.41
C THR A 264 12.17 24.22 25.65
N ILE A 265 13.25 24.60 26.32
CA ILE A 265 13.20 25.65 27.35
C ILE A 265 12.59 26.87 26.65
N PRO A 266 11.45 27.39 27.13
CA PRO A 266 10.88 28.60 26.55
C PRO A 266 11.96 29.68 26.55
N VAL A 267 12.31 30.18 25.37
CA VAL A 267 13.16 31.37 25.29
C VAL A 267 12.40 32.48 26.02
N PRO A 268 12.95 33.04 27.13
CA PRO A 268 12.28 34.12 27.82
C PRO A 268 12.07 35.26 26.82
N GLN A 269 10.80 35.63 26.60
CA GLN A 269 10.51 36.75 25.73
C GLN A 269 11.14 38.00 26.33
N PRO A 270 11.84 38.84 25.54
CA PRO A 270 12.33 40.11 26.03
C PRO A 270 11.12 40.93 26.49
N SER A 271 11.13 41.30 27.77
CA SER A 271 10.15 42.21 28.35
C SER A 271 10.16 43.50 27.55
N LEU A 272 9.07 43.76 26.83
CA LEU A 272 8.86 45.03 26.15
C LEU A 272 8.81 46.12 27.22
N THR A 273 9.85 46.95 27.27
CA THR A 273 9.81 48.20 28.02
C THR A 273 8.70 49.07 27.42
N PRO A 274 7.80 49.66 28.22
CA PRO A 274 6.79 50.56 27.69
C PRO A 274 7.45 51.69 26.91
N SER A 275 7.05 51.87 25.66
CA SER A 275 7.47 53.00 24.83
C SER A 275 7.07 54.30 25.51
N GLU A 276 8.05 55.15 25.78
CA GLU A 276 7.84 56.51 26.28
C GLU A 276 6.97 57.29 25.27
N ALA A 277 5.89 57.88 25.76
CA ALA A 277 4.96 58.66 24.95
C ALA A 277 5.64 59.96 24.45
N PRO A 278 5.39 60.41 23.21
CA PRO A 278 6.00 61.64 22.73
C PRO A 278 5.44 62.86 23.46
N ALA A 279 6.34 63.77 23.86
CA ALA A 279 6.02 65.03 24.53
C ALA A 279 5.13 65.94 23.65
N PRO A 280 4.19 66.71 24.24
CA PRO A 280 3.36 67.64 23.49
C PRO A 280 4.20 68.80 22.94
N GLY A 281 3.99 69.09 21.66
CA GLY A 281 4.69 70.12 20.91
C GLY A 281 4.52 71.51 21.52
N GLY A 282 5.63 72.24 21.60
CA GLY A 282 5.68 73.63 22.01
C GLY A 282 5.12 74.57 20.95
N GLU A 283 4.31 75.52 21.40
CA GLU A 283 3.93 76.71 20.65
C GLU A 283 5.16 77.60 20.38
N PHE A 284 5.26 78.11 19.15
CA PHE A 284 6.07 79.30 18.86
C PHE A 284 5.30 80.23 17.92
N ARG A 285 4.89 81.37 18.50
CA ARG A 285 4.58 82.71 17.93
C ARG A 285 3.42 82.89 16.97
#